data_AF-A0A1G7NGK3-F1
#
_entry.id   AF-A0A1G7NGK3-F1
#
_cell.length_a   1.000
_cell.length_b   1.000
_cell.length_c   1.000
_cell.angle_alpha   90.00
_cell.angle_beta   90.00
_cell.angle_gamma   90.00
#
_symmetry.space_group_name_H-M   'P 1'
#
loop_
_entity.id
_entity.type
_entity.pdbx_description
1 polymer ?
#
loop_
_entity_poly.entity_id
_entity_poly.type
_entity_poly.pdbx_seq_one_letter_code
_entity_poly.pdbx_strand_id
1 'polypeptide(L)'
;MRRAVGKFILAAALTLPVSAWGEPRTYEGSEAAALRCANTLALTAVALSAAELIGEAEKQVMLGVTVRILDRHVSGTWPQKRAAMEVMRDRRSVPDTLEDYRKNAVRCLAQFPIN
;
A
#
# COMPACT_ATOMS: atom_id res chain seq x y z
N MET A 1 -47.97 37.67 38.06
CA MET A 1 -48.02 36.68 36.96
C MET A 1 -46.67 36.67 36.27
N ARG A 2 -45.99 35.52 36.26
CA ARG A 2 -44.64 35.31 35.72
C ARG A 2 -44.73 35.01 34.22
N ARG A 3 -43.93 35.67 33.37
CA ARG A 3 -43.46 35.09 32.10
C ARG A 3 -42.03 35.54 31.84
N ALA A 4 -41.10 34.62 32.06
CA ALA A 4 -39.69 34.74 31.73
C ALA A 4 -39.52 34.59 30.22
N VAL A 5 -38.87 35.56 29.57
CA VAL A 5 -38.45 35.47 28.17
C VAL A 5 -37.12 34.72 28.15
N GLY A 6 -37.17 33.42 27.90
CA GLY A 6 -36.00 32.55 27.81
C GLY A 6 -35.21 32.81 26.53
N LYS A 7 -33.93 33.16 26.71
CA LYS A 7 -32.93 33.27 25.64
C LYS A 7 -32.72 31.88 25.01
N PHE A 8 -33.15 31.70 23.76
CA PHE A 8 -32.75 30.53 22.96
C PHE A 8 -31.35 30.77 22.41
N ILE A 9 -30.34 30.18 23.06
CA ILE A 9 -28.99 30.05 22.51
C ILE A 9 -29.01 28.84 21.59
N LEU A 10 -29.01 29.06 20.27
CA LEU A 10 -28.74 28.01 19.28
C LEU A 10 -27.27 27.62 19.38
N ALA A 11 -26.98 26.49 20.02
CA ALA A 11 -25.67 25.84 19.91
C ALA A 11 -25.64 25.06 18.59
N ALA A 12 -25.01 25.63 17.56
CA ALA A 12 -24.71 24.92 16.33
C ALA A 12 -23.61 23.88 16.61
N ALA A 13 -24.00 22.61 16.73
CA ALA A 13 -23.06 21.50 16.81
C ALA A 13 -22.32 21.36 15.47
N LEU A 14 -21.07 21.83 15.42
CA LEU A 14 -20.14 21.50 14.35
C LEU A 14 -19.83 20.00 14.41
N THR A 15 -20.60 19.19 13.68
CA THR A 15 -20.23 17.82 13.38
C THR A 15 -19.07 17.86 12.40
N LEU A 16 -17.85 17.84 12.91
CA LEU A 16 -16.67 17.59 12.09
C LEU A 16 -16.85 16.23 11.40
N PRO A 17 -16.67 16.11 10.08
CA PRO A 17 -16.68 14.81 9.43
C PRO A 17 -15.53 13.99 10.02
N VAL A 18 -15.91 12.90 10.71
CA VAL A 18 -14.98 11.86 11.14
C VAL A 18 -14.16 11.48 9.93
N SER A 19 -12.83 11.64 10.02
CA SER A 19 -11.90 11.32 8.95
C SER A 19 -12.21 9.91 8.45
N ALA A 20 -12.37 9.74 7.13
CA ALA A 20 -12.54 8.44 6.53
C ALA A 20 -11.22 7.67 6.66
N TRP A 21 -11.03 6.97 7.78
CA TRP A 21 -10.09 5.86 7.84
C TRP A 21 -10.62 4.85 6.84
N GLY A 22 -9.98 4.74 5.68
CA GLY A 22 -10.43 3.88 4.60
C GLY A 22 -10.65 2.46 5.13
N GLU A 23 -11.85 1.94 4.91
CA GLU A 23 -12.26 0.64 5.42
C GLU A 23 -11.23 -0.45 4.99
N PRO A 24 -10.90 -1.42 5.86
CA PRO A 24 -9.98 -2.50 5.52
C PRO A 24 -10.46 -3.21 4.26
N ARG A 25 -9.59 -3.28 3.24
CA ARG A 25 -9.91 -3.93 1.96
C ARG A 25 -9.24 -5.29 1.91
N THR A 26 -10.04 -6.33 1.67
CA THR A 26 -9.54 -7.65 1.31
C THR A 26 -9.25 -7.67 -0.19
N TYR A 27 -8.03 -8.07 -0.55
CA TYR A 27 -7.61 -8.23 -1.95
C TYR A 27 -7.56 -9.71 -2.27
N GLU A 28 -8.16 -10.08 -3.40
CA GLU A 28 -8.29 -11.47 -3.84
C GLU A 28 -7.84 -11.63 -5.30
N GLY A 29 -7.72 -12.88 -5.76
CA GLY A 29 -7.42 -13.20 -7.15
C GLY A 29 -6.22 -12.45 -7.71
N SER A 30 -6.44 -11.74 -8.82
CA SER A 30 -5.40 -10.99 -9.54
C SER A 30 -4.78 -9.87 -8.71
N GLU A 31 -5.57 -9.13 -7.92
CA GLU A 31 -5.06 -8.03 -7.09
C GLU A 31 -4.15 -8.57 -5.97
N ALA A 32 -4.52 -9.70 -5.36
CA ALA A 32 -3.67 -10.37 -4.37
C ALA A 32 -2.35 -10.86 -4.99
N ALA A 33 -2.39 -11.32 -6.24
CA ALA A 33 -1.19 -11.71 -6.97
C ALA A 33 -0.31 -10.50 -7.35
N ALA A 34 -0.92 -9.36 -7.73
CA ALA A 34 -0.22 -8.11 -7.99
C ALA A 34 0.47 -7.57 -6.72
N LEU A 35 -0.21 -7.62 -5.56
CA LEU A 35 0.37 -7.25 -4.26
C LEU A 35 1.57 -8.13 -3.89
N ARG A 36 1.48 -9.45 -4.10
CA ARG A 36 2.64 -10.34 -3.92
C ARG A 36 3.79 -9.95 -4.85
N CYS A 37 3.48 -9.65 -6.11
CA CYS A 37 4.47 -9.26 -7.09
C CYS A 37 5.21 -7.98 -6.69
N ALA A 38 4.44 -6.92 -6.38
CA ALA A 38 4.95 -5.65 -5.91
C ALA A 38 5.82 -5.83 -4.66
N ASN A 39 5.35 -6.59 -3.66
CA ASN A 39 6.11 -6.83 -2.43
C ASN A 39 7.45 -7.53 -2.69
N THR A 40 7.47 -8.56 -3.54
CA THR A 40 8.71 -9.26 -3.91
C THR A 40 9.71 -8.30 -4.55
N LEU A 41 9.28 -7.42 -5.46
CA LEU A 41 10.16 -6.42 -6.08
C LEU A 41 10.69 -5.40 -5.06
N ALA A 42 9.82 -4.85 -4.23
CA ALA A 42 10.18 -3.84 -3.24
C ALA A 42 11.18 -4.36 -2.21
N LEU A 43 10.89 -5.53 -1.63
CA LEU A 43 11.78 -6.16 -0.66
C LEU A 43 13.12 -6.57 -1.27
N THR A 44 13.11 -7.02 -2.53
CA THR A 44 14.36 -7.33 -3.24
C THR A 44 15.20 -6.07 -3.44
N ALA A 45 14.60 -4.96 -3.86
CA ALA A 45 15.31 -3.70 -4.02
C ALA A 45 15.98 -3.26 -2.70
N VAL A 46 15.25 -3.35 -1.59
CA VAL A 46 15.78 -3.03 -0.26
C VAL A 46 16.89 -4.00 0.14
N ALA A 47 16.70 -5.31 -0.06
CA ALA A 47 17.68 -6.32 0.33
C ALA A 47 18.97 -6.24 -0.49
N LEU A 48 18.88 -6.05 -1.81
CA LEU A 48 20.04 -5.88 -2.68
C LEU A 48 20.79 -4.59 -2.35
N SER A 49 20.07 -3.50 -2.08
CA SER A 49 20.69 -2.23 -1.69
C SER A 49 21.38 -2.33 -0.32
N ALA A 50 20.76 -3.00 0.65
CA ALA A 50 21.36 -3.24 1.96
C ALA A 50 22.61 -4.14 1.90
N ALA A 51 22.68 -5.02 0.90
CA ALA A 51 23.85 -5.84 0.61
C ALA A 51 24.88 -5.14 -0.29
N GLU A 52 24.70 -3.85 -0.60
CA GLU A 52 25.55 -3.04 -1.48
C GLU A 52 25.71 -3.63 -2.90
N LEU A 53 24.75 -4.46 -3.33
CA LEU A 53 24.74 -5.09 -4.67
C LEU A 53 24.12 -4.19 -5.74
N ILE A 54 23.33 -3.18 -5.32
CA ILE A 54 22.79 -2.13 -6.18
C ILE A 54 22.91 -0.78 -5.47
N GLY A 55 23.09 0.28 -6.25
CA GLY A 55 23.09 1.66 -5.76
C GLY A 55 21.69 2.21 -5.51
N GLU A 56 21.65 3.42 -4.93
CA GLU A 56 20.39 4.09 -4.60
C GLU A 56 19.51 4.33 -5.83
N ALA A 57 20.10 4.72 -6.96
CA ALA A 57 19.36 4.99 -8.20
C ALA A 57 18.62 3.73 -8.69
N GLU A 58 19.28 2.58 -8.68
CA GLU A 58 18.71 1.30 -9.10
C GLU A 58 17.60 0.85 -8.13
N LYS A 59 17.81 1.02 -6.83
CA LYS A 59 16.77 0.79 -5.82
C LYS A 59 15.53 1.63 -6.11
N GLN A 60 15.70 2.92 -6.39
CA GLN A 60 14.58 3.83 -6.67
C GLN A 60 13.83 3.45 -7.95
N VAL A 61 14.53 2.98 -8.99
CA VAL A 61 13.89 2.44 -10.20
C VAL A 61 13.01 1.24 -9.84
N MET A 62 13.52 0.27 -9.08
CA MET A 62 12.75 -0.91 -8.68
C MET A 62 11.55 -0.56 -7.78
N LEU A 63 11.69 0.39 -6.87
CA LEU A 63 10.58 0.91 -6.07
C LEU A 63 9.56 1.66 -6.94
N GLY A 64 10.01 2.40 -7.95
CA GLY A 64 9.13 3.02 -8.95
C GLY A 64 8.28 1.99 -9.71
N VAL A 65 8.89 0.88 -10.14
CA VAL A 65 8.16 -0.25 -10.77
C VAL A 65 7.11 -0.81 -9.82
N THR A 66 7.46 -1.02 -8.55
CA THR A 66 6.51 -1.47 -7.51
C THR A 66 5.30 -0.55 -7.44
N VAL A 67 5.51 0.77 -7.36
CA VAL A 67 4.41 1.75 -7.31
C VAL A 67 3.54 1.67 -8.56
N ARG A 68 4.13 1.49 -9.75
CA ARG A 68 3.35 1.34 -11.00
C ARG A 68 2.51 0.07 -11.03
N ILE A 69 3.00 -1.04 -10.49
CA ILE A 69 2.19 -2.27 -10.36
C ILE A 69 0.99 -2.01 -9.46
N LEU A 70 1.21 -1.39 -8.30
CA LEU A 70 0.13 -1.05 -7.37
C LEU A 70 -0.89 -0.09 -7.98
N ASP A 71 -0.44 0.88 -8.77
CA ASP A 71 -1.33 1.87 -9.38
C ASP A 71 -2.26 1.23 -10.42
N ARG A 72 -1.70 0.37 -11.29
CA ARG A 72 -2.43 -0.22 -12.42
C ARG A 72 -3.24 -1.47 -12.08
N HIS A 73 -2.76 -2.28 -11.14
CA HIS A 73 -3.28 -3.65 -10.92
C HIS A 73 -3.89 -3.87 -9.54
N VAL A 74 -3.86 -2.86 -8.67
CA VAL A 74 -4.46 -2.92 -7.33
C VAL A 74 -5.40 -1.74 -7.19
N SER A 75 -6.66 -2.02 -6.92
CA SER A 75 -7.69 -1.00 -6.70
C SER A 75 -7.59 -0.40 -5.29
N GLY A 76 -8.41 0.61 -5.01
CA GLY A 76 -8.46 1.25 -3.70
C GLY A 76 -7.54 2.47 -3.58
N THR A 77 -7.58 3.07 -2.39
CA THR A 77 -6.84 4.30 -2.08
C THR A 77 -5.37 4.00 -1.77
N TRP A 78 -4.50 5.00 -1.92
CA TRP A 78 -3.08 4.83 -1.57
C TRP A 78 -2.85 4.32 -0.13
N PRO A 79 -3.54 4.84 0.91
CA PRO A 79 -3.46 4.26 2.25
C PRO A 79 -3.81 2.78 2.32
N GLN A 80 -4.84 2.32 1.59
CA GLN A 80 -5.23 0.91 1.56
C GLN A 80 -4.16 0.04 0.87
N LYS A 81 -3.59 0.51 -0.25
CA LYS A 81 -2.51 -0.21 -0.96
C LYS A 81 -1.26 -0.31 -0.10
N ARG A 82 -0.89 0.80 0.57
CA ARG A 82 0.25 0.84 1.49
C ARG A 82 0.05 -0.12 2.67
N ALA A 83 -1.12 -0.12 3.31
CA ALA A 83 -1.40 -1.03 4.41
C ALA A 83 -1.31 -2.50 3.97
N ALA A 84 -1.79 -2.83 2.77
CA ALA A 84 -1.65 -4.17 2.22
C ALA A 84 -0.18 -4.55 1.99
N MET A 85 0.64 -3.62 1.49
CA MET A 85 2.09 -3.83 1.32
C MET A 85 2.82 -4.03 2.66
N GLU A 86 2.45 -3.29 3.71
CA GLU A 86 2.99 -3.48 5.06
C GLU A 86 2.67 -4.89 5.59
N VAL A 87 1.43 -5.35 5.42
CA VAL A 87 1.05 -6.73 5.77
C VAL A 87 1.84 -7.76 4.96
N MET A 88 2.04 -7.53 3.66
CA MET A 88 2.82 -8.43 2.81
C MET A 88 4.30 -8.48 3.20
N ARG A 89 4.88 -7.35 3.60
CA ARG A 89 6.24 -7.24 4.12
C ARG A 89 6.40 -8.10 5.37
N ASP A 90 5.47 -7.98 6.31
CA ASP A 90 5.57 -8.63 7.63
C ASP A 90 5.34 -10.15 7.57
N ARG A 91 4.80 -10.66 6.47
CA ARG A 91 4.53 -12.10 6.26
C ARG A 91 5.75 -12.93 5.85
N ARG A 92 6.87 -12.31 5.47
CA ARG A 92 8.02 -13.05 4.90
C ARG A 92 9.36 -12.60 5.44
N SER A 93 10.26 -13.56 5.59
CA SER A 93 11.66 -13.27 5.86
C SER A 93 12.37 -12.72 4.61
N VAL A 94 13.48 -12.02 4.82
CA VAL A 94 14.34 -11.54 3.71
C VAL A 94 14.87 -12.70 2.86
N PRO A 95 15.39 -13.81 3.42
CA PRO A 95 15.82 -14.97 2.63
C PRO A 95 14.70 -15.57 1.76
N ASP A 96 13.49 -15.76 2.31
CA ASP A 96 12.36 -16.31 1.55
C ASP A 96 11.97 -15.39 0.39
N THR A 97 12.12 -14.08 0.58
CA THR A 97 11.77 -13.07 -0.43
C THR A 97 12.79 -13.04 -1.58
N LEU A 98 14.08 -13.14 -1.27
CA LEU A 98 15.13 -13.20 -2.29
C LEU A 98 15.01 -14.47 -3.15
N GLU A 99 14.70 -15.61 -2.53
CA GLU A 99 14.47 -16.86 -3.26
C GLU A 99 13.24 -16.77 -4.18
N ASP A 100 12.15 -16.19 -3.68
CA ASP A 100 10.94 -15.95 -4.48
C ASP A 100 11.20 -14.99 -5.63
N TYR A 101 12.01 -13.95 -5.44
CA TYR A 101 12.40 -13.05 -6.52
C TYR A 101 13.16 -13.80 -7.61
N ARG A 102 14.18 -14.59 -7.25
CA ARG A 102 14.96 -15.37 -8.22
C ARG A 102 14.09 -16.31 -9.05
N LYS A 103 13.09 -16.92 -8.42
CA LYS A 103 12.17 -17.86 -9.09
C LYS A 103 11.07 -17.17 -9.90
N ASN A 104 10.59 -16.02 -9.44
CA ASN A 104 9.30 -15.49 -9.91
C ASN A 104 9.37 -14.10 -10.54
N ALA A 105 10.44 -13.32 -10.39
CA ALA A 105 10.47 -11.90 -10.81
C ALA A 105 10.16 -11.69 -12.30
N VAL A 106 10.69 -12.52 -13.20
CA VAL A 106 10.40 -12.43 -14.64
C VAL A 106 8.91 -12.73 -14.91
N ARG A 107 8.37 -13.76 -14.27
CA ARG A 107 6.95 -14.14 -14.39
C ARG A 107 6.03 -13.06 -13.83
N CYS A 108 6.45 -12.43 -12.73
CA CYS A 108 5.81 -11.30 -12.07
C CYS A 108 5.52 -10.15 -13.04
N LEU A 109 6.57 -9.68 -13.74
CA LEU A 109 6.49 -8.53 -14.62
C LEU A 109 5.77 -8.84 -15.93
N ALA A 110 5.84 -10.09 -16.40
CA ALA A 110 5.04 -10.54 -17.53
C ALA A 110 3.53 -10.57 -17.19
N GLN A 111 3.17 -10.96 -15.96
CA GLN A 111 1.79 -11.02 -15.50
C GLN A 111 1.21 -9.63 -15.18
N PHE A 112 2.05 -8.71 -14.69
CA PHE A 112 1.65 -7.37 -14.27
C PHE A 112 2.46 -6.28 -14.98
N PRO A 113 2.18 -6.02 -16.27
CA PRO A 113 2.92 -5.03 -17.06
C PRO A 113 2.70 -3.60 -16.55
N ILE A 114 3.73 -2.76 -16.66
CA ILE A 114 3.75 -1.40 -16.12
C ILE A 114 3.61 -0.30 -17.18
N ASN A 115 3.64 -0.66 -18.46
CA ASN A 115 3.49 0.19 -19.64
C ASN A 115 2.13 -0.01 -20.30
#